data_AF-A0A087T8Y4-F1
#
_entry.id   AF-A0A087T8Y4-F1
#
_cell.length_a   1.000
_cell.length_b   1.000
_cell.length_c   1.000
_cell.angle_alpha   90.00
_cell.angle_beta   90.00
_cell.angle_gamma   90.00
#
_symmetry.space_group_name_H-M   'P 1'
#
loop_
_entity.id
_entity.type
_entity.pdbx_description
1 polymer ?
#
loop_
_entity_poly.entity_id
_entity_poly.type
_entity_poly.pdbx_seq_one_letter_code
_entity_poly.pdbx_strand_id
1 'polypeptide(L)'
;MASSLYTLNLNPTVVLRNLLLYPINYSIQGVDVDYSLAEGESCDLWAVDLDKTGLEIRLNNYFDKDWVCYKVLKSHVEELSVWVFESAHTERTFHLELGMHSQKVKGSIVMQLYSPFCMVNKTGMLLVYRGDEDNIIHHPVGFNPVLFSFKAKAFFAKKKASLKIGDSEWSDKFSLDAVGSSGTVIAKTKDGKTYGIGVQIKLSQAGLTKMIIFTPYYLLVNNCKHDLEIQEIGASNQWMKLPKNEELLAVSSTDSSGNCVPFWPHDTLKAQMIARYSGDEEETKPFSFNEVHSTLLSLQSKKGGLMVNCQTADSSVIITFEDYIPGHAAALLVNNLENLAISFSQG
;
A
#
# COMPACT_ATOMS: atom_id res chain seq x y z
N MET A 1 55.51 40.28 7.04
CA MET A 1 54.05 40.53 6.99
C MET A 1 53.34 39.20 7.16
N ALA A 2 52.62 39.01 8.26
CA ALA A 2 51.79 37.81 8.43
C ALA A 2 50.50 38.04 7.64
N SER A 3 50.25 37.22 6.62
CA SER A 3 48.99 37.21 5.88
C SER A 3 47.98 36.40 6.66
N SER A 4 46.93 37.03 7.18
CA SER A 4 45.81 36.34 7.81
C SER A 4 44.82 35.89 6.75
N LEU A 5 44.62 34.57 6.63
CA LEU A 5 43.58 33.98 5.80
C LEU A 5 42.27 33.96 6.59
N TYR A 6 41.22 34.54 6.04
CA TYR A 6 39.87 34.48 6.62
C TYR A 6 38.96 33.65 5.71
N THR A 7 38.19 32.75 6.31
CA THR A 7 37.15 31.99 5.61
C THR A 7 35.80 32.57 5.99
N LEU A 8 35.10 33.17 5.01
CA LEU A 8 33.74 33.65 5.17
C LEU A 8 32.77 32.54 4.73
N ASN A 9 31.92 32.09 5.64
CA ASN A 9 30.86 31.13 5.33
C ASN A 9 29.52 31.87 5.28
N LEU A 10 28.92 31.95 4.09
CA LEU A 10 27.57 32.47 3.90
C LEU A 10 26.59 31.28 3.95
N ASN A 11 25.76 31.25 4.98
CA ASN A 11 24.72 30.24 5.14
C ASN A 11 23.35 30.90 4.98
N PRO A 12 22.37 30.20 4.36
CA PRO A 12 21.02 30.73 4.24
C PRO A 12 20.36 30.87 5.62
N THR A 13 19.41 31.80 5.75
CA THR A 13 18.69 32.00 7.02
C THR A 13 17.81 30.79 7.32
N VAL A 14 17.06 30.32 6.32
CA VAL A 14 16.22 29.12 6.40
C VAL A 14 16.47 28.22 5.19
N VAL A 15 16.44 26.91 5.38
CA VAL A 15 16.41 25.91 4.31
C VAL A 15 15.10 25.14 4.42
N LEU A 16 14.24 25.24 3.41
CA LEU A 16 13.00 24.48 3.36
C LEU A 16 13.23 23.18 2.58
N ARG A 17 12.78 22.05 3.14
CA ARG A 17 12.86 20.73 2.50
C ARG A 17 11.47 20.12 2.37
N ASN A 18 11.15 19.64 1.18
CA ASN A 18 9.92 18.90 0.92
C ASN A 18 10.17 17.39 1.10
N LEU A 19 9.67 16.80 2.18
CA LEU A 19 9.71 15.33 2.39
C LEU A 19 8.34 14.68 2.13
N LEU A 20 7.40 15.40 1.51
CA LEU A 20 6.16 14.82 1.04
C LEU A 20 6.42 14.01 -0.24
N LEU A 21 5.44 13.16 -0.57
CA LEU A 21 5.41 12.37 -1.81
C LEU A 21 4.69 13.11 -2.94
N TYR A 22 4.57 14.44 -2.79
CA TYR A 22 3.93 15.35 -3.73
C TYR A 22 4.74 16.65 -3.80
N PRO A 23 4.76 17.32 -4.96
CA PRO A 23 5.40 18.61 -5.07
C PRO A 23 4.61 19.65 -4.26
N ILE A 24 5.31 20.65 -3.74
CA ILE A 24 4.68 21.79 -3.07
C ILE A 24 5.03 23.08 -3.80
N ASN A 25 4.13 24.04 -3.74
CA ASN A 25 4.40 25.42 -4.11
C ASN A 25 4.64 26.26 -2.87
N TYR A 26 5.43 27.31 -2.98
CA TYR A 26 5.62 28.23 -1.86
C TYR A 26 5.89 29.65 -2.33
N SER A 27 5.47 30.61 -1.51
CA SER A 27 5.74 32.04 -1.71
C SER A 27 6.17 32.68 -0.39
N ILE A 28 7.01 33.72 -0.50
CA ILE A 28 7.55 34.45 0.65
C ILE A 28 6.91 35.82 0.67
N GLN A 29 6.44 36.25 1.85
CA GLN A 29 5.84 37.57 2.01
C GLN A 29 6.80 38.67 1.55
N GLY A 30 6.33 39.53 0.64
CA GLY A 30 7.14 40.61 0.06
C GLY A 30 7.92 40.22 -1.20
N VAL A 31 7.85 38.95 -1.61
CA VAL A 31 8.40 38.45 -2.88
C VAL A 31 7.24 38.02 -3.78
N ASP A 32 7.04 38.73 -4.89
CA ASP A 32 5.97 38.44 -5.86
C ASP A 32 6.41 37.36 -6.87
N VAL A 33 6.83 36.21 -6.32
CA VAL A 33 7.26 35.04 -7.10
C VAL A 33 6.75 33.78 -6.42
N ASP A 34 6.17 32.90 -7.24
CA ASP A 34 5.75 31.57 -6.83
C ASP A 34 6.81 30.54 -7.22
N TYR A 35 7.19 29.69 -6.29
CA TYR A 35 8.20 28.66 -6.48
C TYR A 35 7.57 27.27 -6.42
N SER A 36 8.13 26.33 -7.16
CA SER A 36 7.80 24.91 -7.07
C SER A 36 8.97 24.16 -6.45
N LEU A 37 8.69 23.27 -5.50
CA LEU A 37 9.67 22.43 -4.83
C LEU A 37 9.25 20.97 -4.97
N ALA A 38 10.02 20.20 -5.74
CA ALA A 38 9.68 18.79 -6.01
C ALA A 38 9.89 17.91 -4.77
N GLU A 39 9.44 16.67 -4.86
CA GLU A 39 9.55 15.66 -3.81
C GLU A 39 11.02 15.40 -3.46
N GLY A 40 11.35 15.47 -2.17
CA GLY A 40 12.71 15.25 -1.67
C GLY A 40 13.68 16.43 -1.88
N GLU A 41 13.27 17.49 -2.58
CA GLU A 41 14.12 18.65 -2.85
C GLU A 41 14.21 19.60 -1.65
N SER A 42 15.20 20.50 -1.73
CA SER A 42 15.46 21.54 -0.74
C SER A 42 15.70 22.88 -1.43
N CYS A 43 15.29 23.98 -0.80
CA CYS A 43 15.57 25.32 -1.27
C CYS A 43 16.09 26.23 -0.14
N ASP A 44 16.99 27.14 -0.52
CA ASP A 44 17.61 28.09 0.39
C ASP A 44 16.85 29.41 0.40
N LEU A 45 16.38 29.82 1.57
CA LEU A 45 15.66 31.08 1.79
C LEU A 45 16.61 32.10 2.43
N TRP A 46 17.22 32.93 1.59
CA TRP A 46 18.27 33.88 1.99
C TRP A 46 17.73 35.14 2.66
N ALA A 47 16.72 35.78 2.06
CA ALA A 47 16.23 37.10 2.45
C ALA A 47 15.02 37.04 3.41
N VAL A 48 15.12 36.21 4.45
CA VAL A 48 14.05 36.04 5.44
C VAL A 48 14.40 36.83 6.70
N ASP A 49 13.58 37.81 7.07
CA ASP A 49 13.60 38.42 8.41
C ASP A 49 12.76 37.56 9.36
N LEU A 50 13.42 36.82 10.24
CA LEU A 50 12.77 35.96 11.21
C LEU A 50 11.87 36.80 12.13
N ASP A 51 10.78 36.19 12.59
CA ASP A 51 9.71 36.79 13.38
C ASP A 51 8.80 37.79 12.63
N LYS A 52 9.15 38.18 11.40
CA LYS A 52 8.34 39.09 10.56
C LYS A 52 7.89 38.50 9.22
N THR A 53 8.73 37.69 8.59
CA THR A 53 8.47 37.20 7.22
C THR A 53 7.50 36.02 7.24
N GLY A 54 6.38 36.16 6.52
CA GLY A 54 5.47 35.07 6.22
C GLY A 54 6.00 34.12 5.15
N LEU A 55 5.79 32.82 5.35
CA LEU A 55 5.92 31.77 4.36
C LEU A 55 4.54 31.17 4.11
N GLU A 56 4.12 31.15 2.85
CA GLU A 56 2.96 30.40 2.40
C GLU A 56 3.43 29.14 1.68
N ILE A 57 2.89 27.99 2.06
CA ILE A 57 3.10 26.72 1.37
C ILE A 57 1.75 26.23 0.85
N ARG A 58 1.74 25.77 -0.39
CA ARG A 58 0.56 25.28 -1.11
C ARG A 58 0.78 23.87 -1.61
N LEU A 59 -0.21 23.02 -1.39
CA LEU A 59 -0.29 21.67 -1.97
C LEU A 59 -1.48 21.68 -2.93
N ASN A 60 -1.16 21.81 -4.22
CA ASN A 60 -2.16 22.01 -5.27
C ASN A 60 -2.68 20.67 -5.80
N ASN A 61 -3.95 20.62 -6.18
CA ASN A 61 -4.61 19.44 -6.77
C ASN A 61 -4.45 18.15 -5.95
N TYR A 62 -4.34 18.23 -4.63
CA TYR A 62 -4.29 17.06 -3.76
C TYR A 62 -5.69 16.71 -3.26
N PHE A 63 -6.20 15.53 -3.60
CA PHE A 63 -7.61 15.15 -3.39
C PHE A 63 -8.62 16.15 -3.99
N ASP A 64 -8.35 16.57 -5.23
CA ASP A 64 -9.15 17.52 -5.99
C ASP A 64 -9.36 18.86 -5.24
N LYS A 65 -8.38 19.22 -4.41
CA LYS A 65 -8.39 20.41 -3.56
C LYS A 65 -7.03 21.08 -3.56
N ASP A 66 -7.06 22.40 -3.46
CA ASP A 66 -5.88 23.19 -3.15
C ASP A 66 -5.84 23.46 -1.65
N TRP A 67 -4.69 23.19 -1.06
CA TRP A 67 -4.45 23.30 0.36
C TRP A 67 -3.40 24.37 0.63
N VAL A 68 -3.67 25.28 1.55
CA VAL A 68 -2.79 26.43 1.83
C VAL A 68 -2.44 26.46 3.32
N CYS A 69 -1.17 26.69 3.63
CA CYS A 69 -0.70 26.96 4.99
C CYS A 69 0.17 28.21 5.00
N TYR A 70 -0.22 29.21 5.80
CA TYR A 70 0.57 30.41 6.02
C TYR A 70 1.13 30.44 7.44
N LYS A 71 2.45 30.66 7.59
CA LYS A 71 3.11 30.81 8.88
C LYS A 71 4.17 31.91 8.83
N VAL A 72 4.21 32.74 9.87
CA VAL A 72 5.35 33.64 10.10
C VAL A 72 6.51 32.81 10.64
N LEU A 73 7.64 32.83 9.93
CA LEU A 73 8.84 32.10 10.33
C LEU A 73 9.40 32.69 11.62
N LYS A 74 9.65 31.85 12.63
CA LYS A 74 10.11 32.28 13.96
C LYS A 74 11.58 32.00 14.18
N SER A 75 12.26 32.86 14.94
CA SER A 75 13.66 32.67 15.33
C SER A 75 13.86 31.55 16.36
N HIS A 76 12.85 31.33 17.19
CA HIS A 76 12.69 30.17 18.04
C HIS A 76 11.85 29.11 17.31
N VAL A 77 12.43 27.94 17.07
CA VAL A 77 11.75 26.82 16.41
C VAL A 77 11.62 25.65 17.36
N GLU A 78 10.44 25.03 17.40
CA GLU A 78 10.23 23.74 18.04
C GLU A 78 10.78 22.64 17.12
N GLU A 79 11.41 21.62 17.70
CA GLU A 79 12.00 20.52 16.92
C GLU A 79 10.96 19.80 16.07
N LEU A 80 9.78 19.54 16.65
CA LEU A 80 8.64 18.93 15.98
C LEU A 80 7.40 19.79 16.23
N SER A 81 6.79 20.29 15.16
CA SER A 81 5.54 21.06 15.21
C SER A 81 4.56 20.56 14.15
N VAL A 82 3.29 20.98 14.27
CA VAL A 82 2.22 20.62 13.32
C VAL A 82 1.77 21.86 12.58
N TRP A 83 1.76 21.78 11.25
CA TRP A 83 1.32 22.83 10.34
C TRP A 83 -0.02 22.42 9.74
N VAL A 84 -1.03 23.29 9.90
CA VAL A 84 -2.39 23.04 9.44
C VAL A 84 -2.56 23.68 8.08
N PHE A 85 -2.83 22.86 7.08
CA PHE A 85 -3.19 23.28 5.74
C PHE A 85 -4.70 23.31 5.61
N GLU A 86 -5.23 24.38 5.05
CA GLU A 86 -6.65 24.61 4.92
C GLU A 86 -7.06 24.60 3.46
N SER A 87 -8.21 23.99 3.17
CA SER A 87 -8.89 24.11 1.89
C SER A 87 -10.31 24.60 2.14
N ALA A 88 -10.59 25.83 1.72
CA ALA A 88 -11.89 26.46 1.89
C ALA A 88 -12.83 26.03 0.75
N HIS A 89 -14.00 25.52 1.10
CA HIS A 89 -15.13 25.35 0.19
C HIS A 89 -16.32 26.15 0.72
N THR A 90 -17.31 26.43 -0.14
CA THR A 90 -18.45 27.32 0.14
C THR A 90 -19.20 27.03 1.44
N GLU A 91 -19.19 25.77 1.92
CA GLU A 91 -19.94 25.35 3.11
C GLU A 91 -19.06 24.81 4.26
N ARG A 92 -17.79 24.51 3.99
CA ARG A 92 -16.89 23.88 4.98
C ARG A 92 -15.43 24.13 4.65
N THR A 93 -14.62 24.34 5.69
CA THR A 93 -13.16 24.32 5.61
C THR A 93 -12.63 22.93 5.97
N PHE A 94 -11.85 22.35 5.08
CA PHE A 94 -11.12 21.11 5.32
C PHE A 94 -9.74 21.41 5.89
N HIS A 95 -9.26 20.55 6.77
CA HIS A 95 -7.96 20.69 7.42
C HIS A 95 -7.10 19.46 7.15
N LEU A 96 -5.84 19.69 6.75
CA LEU A 96 -4.81 18.68 6.58
C LEU A 96 -3.64 19.05 7.47
N GLU A 97 -3.36 18.22 8.47
CA GLU A 97 -2.28 18.49 9.42
C GLU A 97 -1.00 17.77 9.00
N LEU A 98 0.07 18.52 8.75
CA LEU A 98 1.37 17.98 8.37
C LEU A 98 2.42 18.28 9.45
N GLY A 99 3.45 17.44 9.52
CA GLY A 99 4.56 17.63 10.44
C GLY A 99 5.59 18.59 9.87
N MET A 100 6.15 19.42 10.74
CA MET A 100 7.29 20.28 10.43
C MET A 100 8.41 19.97 11.43
N HIS A 101 9.47 19.32 10.94
CA HIS A 101 10.68 19.07 11.72
C HIS A 101 11.67 20.21 11.48
N SER A 102 12.04 20.93 12.54
CA SER A 102 12.90 22.11 12.45
C SER A 102 14.14 21.98 13.33
N GLN A 103 15.32 22.26 12.78
CA GLN A 103 16.57 22.18 13.52
C GLN A 103 17.56 23.28 13.10
N LYS A 104 18.40 23.74 14.03
CA LYS A 104 19.46 24.69 13.73
C LYS A 104 20.74 23.95 13.34
N VAL A 105 21.17 24.12 12.10
CA VAL A 105 22.37 23.47 11.54
C VAL A 105 23.29 24.54 10.97
N LYS A 106 24.51 24.65 11.52
CA LYS A 106 25.55 25.59 11.06
C LYS A 106 25.07 27.06 10.92
N GLY A 107 24.13 27.48 11.76
CA GLY A 107 23.57 28.84 11.74
C GLY A 107 22.31 29.02 10.90
N SER A 108 21.93 28.04 10.09
CA SER A 108 20.67 28.00 9.34
C SER A 108 19.59 27.26 10.10
N ILE A 109 18.33 27.65 9.92
CA ILE A 109 17.17 26.86 10.35
C ILE A 109 16.79 25.92 9.20
N VAL A 110 16.96 24.62 9.37
CA VAL A 110 16.49 23.62 8.39
C VAL A 110 15.09 23.18 8.79
N MET A 111 14.13 23.41 7.90
CA MET A 111 12.71 23.08 8.06
C MET A 111 12.34 21.96 7.09
N GLN A 112 11.78 20.88 7.59
CA GLN A 112 11.46 19.69 6.83
C GLN A 112 9.97 19.38 6.95
N LEU A 113 9.23 19.65 5.89
CA LEU A 113 7.79 19.36 5.82
C LEU A 113 7.58 17.88 5.50
N TYR A 114 6.79 17.17 6.30
CA TYR A 114 6.53 15.75 6.11
C TYR A 114 5.10 15.37 6.51
N SER A 115 4.63 14.21 6.04
CA SER A 115 3.40 13.59 6.55
C SER A 115 3.78 12.44 7.48
N PRO A 116 3.22 12.32 8.70
CA PRO A 116 3.60 11.23 9.62
C PRO A 116 3.28 9.85 9.05
N PHE A 117 2.19 9.73 8.28
CA PHE A 117 1.81 8.51 7.58
C PHE A 117 1.52 8.79 6.11
N CYS A 118 1.86 7.83 5.26
CA CYS A 118 1.30 7.73 3.91
C CYS A 118 0.67 6.34 3.73
N MET A 119 -0.56 6.32 3.25
CA MET A 119 -1.36 5.12 3.04
C MET A 119 -1.23 4.70 1.57
N VAL A 120 -0.83 3.46 1.33
CA VAL A 120 -0.69 2.88 -0.01
C VAL A 120 -1.70 1.75 -0.16
N ASN A 121 -2.67 1.93 -1.05
CA ASN A 121 -3.72 0.96 -1.34
C ASN A 121 -3.35 0.12 -2.57
N LYS A 122 -2.93 -1.12 -2.33
CA LYS A 122 -2.71 -2.15 -3.36
C LYS A 122 -3.82 -3.20 -3.37
N THR A 123 -4.95 -2.94 -2.72
CA THR A 123 -6.07 -3.90 -2.63
C THR A 123 -6.92 -3.97 -3.90
N GLY A 124 -6.83 -2.94 -4.76
CA GLY A 124 -7.70 -2.81 -5.93
C GLY A 124 -9.14 -2.42 -5.60
N MET A 125 -9.46 -2.13 -4.33
CA MET A 125 -10.78 -1.71 -3.87
C MET A 125 -10.71 -0.37 -3.13
N LEU A 126 -11.84 0.34 -3.05
CA LEU A 126 -11.96 1.56 -2.23
C LEU A 126 -11.69 1.20 -0.76
N LEU A 127 -10.78 1.93 -0.13
CA LEU A 127 -10.51 1.86 1.30
C LEU A 127 -11.02 3.12 1.99
N VAL A 128 -11.47 3.00 3.24
CA VAL A 128 -11.78 4.14 4.10
C VAL A 128 -11.07 3.98 5.43
N TYR A 129 -10.28 4.98 5.83
CA TYR A 129 -9.54 5.00 7.09
C TYR A 129 -10.23 5.86 8.12
N ARG A 130 -10.18 5.45 9.39
CA ARG A 130 -10.66 6.25 10.52
C ARG A 130 -9.61 6.28 11.63
N GLY A 131 -9.01 7.45 11.85
CA GLY A 131 -8.07 7.69 12.95
C GLY A 131 -8.75 8.12 14.27
N ASP A 132 -9.74 8.98 14.17
CA ASP A 132 -10.63 9.43 15.23
C ASP A 132 -12.06 9.62 14.68
N GLU A 133 -13.02 10.05 15.50
CA GLU A 133 -14.44 10.13 15.08
C GLU A 133 -14.68 11.07 13.88
N ASP A 134 -13.87 12.13 13.73
CA ASP A 134 -14.04 13.12 12.65
C ASP A 134 -12.98 13.00 11.55
N ASN A 135 -11.94 12.19 11.76
CA ASN A 135 -10.84 11.98 10.82
C ASN A 135 -11.08 10.72 9.99
N ILE A 136 -11.92 10.87 8.97
CA ILE A 136 -12.28 9.83 8.01
C ILE A 136 -11.72 10.23 6.63
N ILE A 137 -10.93 9.34 6.04
CA ILE A 137 -10.34 9.54 4.71
C ILE A 137 -10.80 8.42 3.78
N HIS A 138 -11.38 8.80 2.63
CA HIS A 138 -11.73 7.90 1.55
C HIS A 138 -10.54 7.80 0.58
N HIS A 139 -10.04 6.59 0.37
CA HIS A 139 -8.88 6.30 -0.47
C HIS A 139 -9.33 5.54 -1.72
N PRO A 140 -9.61 6.26 -2.83
CA PRO A 140 -10.07 5.66 -4.06
C PRO A 140 -9.01 4.79 -4.71
N VAL A 141 -9.44 3.86 -5.55
CA VAL A 141 -8.54 3.01 -6.33
C VAL A 141 -7.75 3.89 -7.29
N GLY A 142 -6.42 3.71 -7.32
CA GLY A 142 -5.52 4.43 -8.23
C GLY A 142 -4.95 5.75 -7.70
N PHE A 143 -5.46 6.29 -6.59
CA PHE A 143 -4.88 7.49 -5.96
C PHE A 143 -3.88 7.10 -4.87
N ASN A 144 -2.63 6.82 -5.25
CA ASN A 144 -1.58 6.47 -4.30
C ASN A 144 -0.42 7.47 -4.36
N PRO A 145 0.20 7.84 -3.23
CA PRO A 145 -0.14 7.49 -1.84
C PRO A 145 -0.98 8.57 -1.12
N VAL A 146 -1.89 8.19 -0.23
CA VAL A 146 -2.68 9.15 0.55
C VAL A 146 -1.93 9.63 1.79
N LEU A 147 -1.71 10.94 1.93
CA LEU A 147 -1.21 11.56 3.16
C LEU A 147 -2.24 11.40 4.28
N PHE A 148 -1.78 10.92 5.43
CA PHE A 148 -2.62 10.70 6.60
C PHE A 148 -1.92 11.21 7.87
N SER A 149 -2.66 11.92 8.70
CA SER A 149 -2.23 12.35 10.02
C SER A 149 -3.39 12.27 11.00
N PHE A 150 -3.04 12.23 12.29
CA PHE A 150 -4.04 12.38 13.36
C PHE A 150 -4.00 13.83 13.82
N LYS A 151 -5.13 14.32 14.35
CA LYS A 151 -5.23 15.67 14.92
C LYS A 151 -4.12 15.98 15.92
N ALA A 152 -3.76 17.25 16.03
CA ALA A 152 -2.58 17.75 16.75
C ALA A 152 -2.42 17.18 18.16
N LYS A 153 -3.52 17.10 18.93
CA LYS A 153 -3.54 16.54 20.31
C LYS A 153 -3.09 15.08 20.37
N ALA A 154 -3.34 14.33 19.31
CA ALA A 154 -2.96 12.95 19.18
C ALA A 154 -1.74 12.77 18.28
N PHE A 155 -1.14 13.82 17.68
CA PHE A 155 -0.13 13.72 16.61
C PHE A 155 1.11 12.88 17.01
N PHE A 156 1.48 12.86 18.28
CA PHE A 156 2.63 12.09 18.81
C PHE A 156 2.23 10.91 19.74
N ALA A 157 0.95 10.64 19.92
CA ALA A 157 0.46 9.52 20.74
C ALA A 157 0.54 8.17 19.99
N LYS A 158 0.20 7.05 20.64
CA LYS A 158 0.04 5.74 19.96
C LYS A 158 -1.09 5.82 18.93
N LYS A 159 -0.78 5.44 17.69
CA LYS A 159 -1.66 5.63 16.53
C LYS A 159 -2.35 4.35 16.14
N LYS A 160 -3.63 4.26 16.50
CA LYS A 160 -4.50 3.19 16.01
C LYS A 160 -5.52 3.73 15.03
N ALA A 161 -5.78 2.99 13.96
CA ALA A 161 -6.81 3.30 12.98
C ALA A 161 -7.74 2.09 12.78
N SER A 162 -8.95 2.35 12.30
CA SER A 162 -9.85 1.33 11.73
C SER A 162 -9.92 1.51 10.22
N LEU A 163 -10.26 0.43 9.52
CA LEU A 163 -10.40 0.40 8.07
C LEU A 163 -11.78 -0.14 7.65
N LYS A 164 -12.32 0.37 6.56
CA LYS A 164 -13.42 -0.22 5.79
C LYS A 164 -12.96 -0.51 4.36
N ILE A 165 -13.47 -1.58 3.78
CA ILE A 165 -13.24 -1.96 2.38
C ILE A 165 -14.58 -2.33 1.75
N GLY A 166 -14.86 -1.79 0.56
CA GLY A 166 -16.12 -2.05 -0.13
C GLY A 166 -17.34 -1.77 0.76
N ASP A 167 -18.13 -2.81 1.01
CA ASP A 167 -19.37 -2.81 1.81
C ASP A 167 -19.17 -3.27 3.27
N SER A 168 -17.93 -3.39 3.74
CA SER A 168 -17.63 -3.85 5.10
C SER A 168 -18.05 -2.88 6.20
N GLU A 169 -18.22 -3.41 7.41
CA GLU A 169 -18.17 -2.62 8.63
C GLU A 169 -16.72 -2.27 9.03
N TRP A 170 -16.58 -1.37 10.00
CA TRP A 170 -15.28 -0.94 10.49
C TRP A 170 -14.53 -2.13 11.09
N SER A 171 -13.29 -2.31 10.68
CA SER A 171 -12.38 -3.28 11.30
C SER A 171 -12.09 -2.90 12.75
N ASP A 172 -11.55 -3.88 13.49
CA ASP A 172 -10.86 -3.62 14.74
C ASP A 172 -9.73 -2.60 14.55
N LYS A 173 -9.40 -1.90 15.63
CA LYS A 173 -8.34 -0.89 15.64
C LYS A 173 -6.97 -1.56 15.57
N PHE A 174 -6.19 -1.26 14.54
CA PHE A 174 -4.81 -1.73 14.36
C PHE A 174 -3.79 -0.59 14.49
N SER A 175 -2.55 -0.91 14.85
CA SER A 175 -1.48 0.06 15.07
C SER A 175 -0.81 0.47 13.75
N LEU A 176 -0.46 1.75 13.62
CA LEU A 176 0.32 2.29 12.49
C LEU A 176 1.80 2.55 12.86
N ASP A 177 2.21 2.30 14.10
CA ASP A 177 3.51 2.76 14.61
C ASP A 177 4.64 1.72 14.55
N ALA A 178 4.33 0.44 14.44
CA ALA A 178 5.31 -0.64 14.50
C ALA A 178 6.02 -0.82 13.15
N VAL A 179 7.04 0.00 12.88
CA VAL A 179 7.86 -0.12 11.65
C VAL A 179 8.50 -1.50 11.55
N GLY A 180 8.49 -2.07 10.35
CA GLY A 180 9.00 -3.42 10.09
C GLY A 180 8.03 -4.54 10.46
N SER A 181 6.88 -4.22 11.07
CA SER A 181 5.82 -5.21 11.27
C SER A 181 5.05 -5.47 9.97
N SER A 182 4.62 -6.71 9.83
CA SER A 182 3.62 -7.14 8.88
C SER A 182 2.51 -7.83 9.67
N GLY A 183 1.26 -7.66 9.25
CA GLY A 183 0.13 -8.28 9.92
C GLY A 183 -1.11 -8.28 9.05
N THR A 184 -2.24 -8.69 9.63
CA THR A 184 -3.51 -8.79 8.91
C THR A 184 -4.60 -8.01 9.63
N VAL A 185 -5.43 -7.31 8.86
CA VAL A 185 -6.65 -6.65 9.30
C VAL A 185 -7.82 -7.37 8.65
N ILE A 186 -8.82 -7.74 9.45
CA ILE A 186 -10.05 -8.38 8.97
C ILE A 186 -11.18 -7.36 9.08
N ALA A 187 -11.85 -7.09 7.96
CA ALA A 187 -13.06 -6.29 7.92
C ALA A 187 -14.24 -7.20 7.53
N LYS A 188 -15.35 -7.11 8.26
CA LYS A 188 -16.51 -8.00 8.08
C LYS A 188 -17.71 -7.22 7.58
N THR A 189 -18.45 -7.78 6.64
CA THR A 189 -19.75 -7.24 6.20
C THR A 189 -20.85 -7.64 7.18
N LYS A 190 -22.04 -7.04 7.04
CA LYS A 190 -23.20 -7.38 7.89
C LYS A 190 -23.71 -8.80 7.68
N ASP A 191 -23.59 -9.33 6.47
CA ASP A 191 -23.97 -10.68 6.06
C ASP A 191 -22.90 -11.74 6.40
N GLY A 192 -21.76 -11.33 6.96
CA GLY A 192 -20.76 -12.24 7.53
C GLY A 192 -19.56 -12.54 6.61
N LYS A 193 -19.54 -12.04 5.37
CA LYS A 193 -18.36 -12.09 4.49
C LYS A 193 -17.21 -11.34 5.15
N THR A 194 -15.99 -11.87 4.99
CA THR A 194 -14.78 -11.26 5.56
C THR A 194 -13.79 -10.89 4.48
N TYR A 195 -13.23 -9.70 4.59
CA TYR A 195 -12.13 -9.21 3.77
C TYR A 195 -10.85 -9.23 4.61
N GLY A 196 -9.92 -10.11 4.25
CA GLY A 196 -8.58 -10.13 4.82
C GLY A 196 -7.66 -9.15 4.09
N ILE A 197 -6.99 -8.28 4.82
CA ILE A 197 -6.11 -7.24 4.28
C ILE A 197 -4.75 -7.36 4.96
N GLY A 198 -3.71 -7.62 4.17
CA GLY A 198 -2.33 -7.54 4.61
C GLY A 198 -1.93 -6.09 4.87
N VAL A 199 -1.22 -5.85 5.97
CA VAL A 199 -0.68 -4.54 6.33
C VAL A 199 0.82 -4.66 6.54
N GLN A 200 1.60 -3.84 5.83
CA GLN A 200 3.04 -3.73 6.00
C GLN A 200 3.43 -2.28 6.31
N ILE A 201 4.30 -2.08 7.30
CA ILE A 201 4.75 -0.74 7.72
C ILE A 201 6.23 -0.58 7.39
N LYS A 202 6.55 0.35 6.48
CA LYS A 202 7.93 0.73 6.13
C LYS A 202 8.21 2.16 6.57
N LEU A 203 9.46 2.47 6.93
CA LEU A 203 9.88 3.84 7.19
C LEU A 203 10.46 4.44 5.91
N SER A 204 10.10 5.69 5.61
CA SER A 204 10.75 6.46 4.55
C SER A 204 12.25 6.62 4.82
N GLN A 205 13.05 6.84 3.76
CA GLN A 205 14.49 7.04 3.89
C GLN A 205 14.86 8.22 4.80
N ALA A 206 14.02 9.27 4.82
CA ALA A 206 14.20 10.44 5.69
C ALA A 206 13.82 10.19 7.16
N GLY A 207 13.23 9.04 7.50
CA GLY A 207 12.95 8.64 8.88
C GLY A 207 11.71 9.27 9.52
N LEU A 208 11.01 10.18 8.82
CA LEU A 208 9.90 10.96 9.40
C LEU A 208 8.50 10.45 8.96
N THR A 209 8.40 9.88 7.77
CA THR A 209 7.14 9.35 7.21
C THR A 209 7.09 7.83 7.32
N LYS A 210 6.03 7.26 7.91
CA LYS A 210 5.74 5.82 7.88
C LYS A 210 4.81 5.51 6.69
N MET A 211 5.23 4.59 5.82
CA MET A 211 4.46 4.09 4.70
C MET A 211 3.69 2.84 5.11
N ILE A 212 2.36 2.93 5.09
CA ILE A 212 1.42 1.86 5.45
C ILE A 212 0.87 1.27 4.17
N ILE A 213 1.28 0.04 3.85
CA ILE A 213 0.93 -0.65 2.61
C ILE A 213 -0.17 -1.67 2.88
N PHE A 214 -1.28 -1.54 2.18
CA PHE A 214 -2.44 -2.43 2.27
C PHE A 214 -2.50 -3.32 1.02
N THR A 215 -2.46 -4.64 1.20
CA THR A 215 -2.57 -5.64 0.13
C THR A 215 -3.77 -6.56 0.39
N PRO A 216 -4.34 -7.21 -0.63
CA PRO A 216 -5.23 -8.34 -0.40
C PRO A 216 -4.49 -9.42 0.41
N TYR A 217 -5.20 -10.08 1.33
CA TYR A 217 -4.59 -11.16 2.11
C TYR A 217 -4.41 -12.43 1.26
N TYR A 218 -5.39 -12.82 0.45
CA TYR A 218 -5.26 -13.97 -0.44
C TYR A 218 -4.87 -13.52 -1.86
N LEU A 219 -3.82 -14.12 -2.40
CA LEU A 219 -3.24 -13.81 -3.71
C LEU A 219 -3.08 -15.09 -4.52
N LEU A 220 -3.45 -15.05 -5.80
CA LEU A 220 -3.35 -16.16 -6.74
C LEU A 220 -2.28 -15.86 -7.78
N VAL A 221 -1.42 -16.83 -8.09
CA VAL A 221 -0.36 -16.70 -9.10
C VAL A 221 -0.48 -17.85 -10.09
N ASN A 222 -0.60 -17.54 -11.38
CA ASN A 222 -0.63 -18.55 -12.43
C ASN A 222 0.67 -18.54 -13.24
N ASN A 223 1.54 -19.50 -12.93
CA ASN A 223 2.79 -19.76 -13.65
C ASN A 223 2.63 -20.84 -14.74
N CYS A 224 1.41 -21.31 -15.02
CA CYS A 224 1.14 -22.22 -16.13
C CYS A 224 1.25 -21.51 -17.48
N LYS A 225 1.43 -22.29 -18.55
CA LYS A 225 1.42 -21.80 -19.94
C LYS A 225 0.02 -21.44 -20.45
N HIS A 226 -1.01 -21.77 -19.68
CA HIS A 226 -2.41 -21.65 -20.04
C HIS A 226 -3.19 -20.89 -18.97
N ASP A 227 -4.30 -20.27 -19.38
CA ASP A 227 -5.26 -19.69 -18.44
C ASP A 227 -5.88 -20.80 -17.60
N LEU A 228 -6.13 -20.48 -16.34
CA LEU A 228 -6.82 -21.34 -15.39
C LEU A 228 -8.20 -20.78 -15.08
N GLU A 229 -9.07 -21.64 -14.59
CA GLU A 229 -10.31 -21.26 -13.94
C GLU A 229 -10.31 -21.86 -12.55
N ILE A 230 -10.64 -21.05 -11.55
CA ILE A 230 -10.71 -21.48 -10.15
C ILE A 230 -12.10 -21.25 -9.59
N GLN A 231 -12.49 -22.07 -8.63
CA GLN A 231 -13.76 -21.93 -7.94
C GLN A 231 -13.60 -22.22 -6.45
N GLU A 232 -14.14 -21.32 -5.62
CA GLU A 232 -14.27 -21.53 -4.18
C GLU A 232 -15.38 -22.54 -3.88
N ILE A 233 -15.08 -23.55 -3.08
CA ILE A 233 -16.07 -24.57 -2.70
C ILE A 233 -16.96 -24.01 -1.57
N GLY A 234 -18.27 -23.96 -1.80
CA GLY A 234 -19.27 -23.64 -0.77
C GLY A 234 -19.78 -22.19 -0.78
N ALA A 235 -19.18 -21.32 -1.60
CA ALA A 235 -19.58 -19.92 -1.72
C ALA A 235 -20.52 -19.68 -2.92
N SER A 236 -19.97 -19.90 -4.13
CA SER A 236 -20.67 -19.71 -5.40
C SER A 236 -20.20 -20.77 -6.39
N ASN A 237 -21.10 -21.25 -7.25
CA ASN A 237 -20.72 -22.15 -8.36
C ASN A 237 -20.12 -21.39 -9.55
N GLN A 238 -19.41 -20.29 -9.28
CA GLN A 238 -18.86 -19.40 -10.28
C GLN A 238 -17.36 -19.60 -10.43
N TRP A 239 -16.95 -19.85 -11.66
CA TRP A 239 -15.55 -19.92 -12.05
C TRP A 239 -14.98 -18.52 -12.22
N MET A 240 -13.84 -18.26 -11.58
CA MET A 240 -13.00 -17.08 -11.78
C MET A 240 -11.90 -17.44 -12.78
N LYS A 241 -11.80 -16.68 -13.87
CA LYS A 241 -10.70 -16.80 -14.81
C LYS A 241 -9.41 -16.24 -14.19
N LEU A 242 -8.35 -17.03 -14.22
CA LEU A 242 -7.01 -16.69 -13.76
C LEU A 242 -6.05 -16.70 -14.96
N PRO A 243 -5.74 -15.52 -15.54
CA PRO A 243 -4.91 -15.43 -16.74
C PRO A 243 -3.48 -15.90 -16.45
N LYS A 244 -2.81 -16.43 -17.48
CA LYS A 244 -1.38 -16.80 -17.40
C LYS A 244 -0.48 -15.59 -17.17
N ASN A 245 0.67 -15.84 -16.55
CA ASN A 245 1.61 -14.84 -16.05
C ASN A 245 2.04 -13.75 -17.06
N GLU A 246 2.24 -14.14 -18.33
CA GLU A 246 2.73 -13.26 -19.39
C GLU A 246 1.76 -12.12 -19.76
N GLU A 247 0.45 -12.32 -19.55
CA GLU A 247 -0.57 -11.32 -19.88
C GLU A 247 -0.78 -10.28 -18.76
N LEU A 248 -0.44 -10.62 -17.51
CA LEU A 248 -0.52 -9.68 -16.37
C LEU A 248 0.57 -8.61 -16.44
N LEU A 249 1.73 -8.91 -17.03
CA LEU A 249 2.83 -7.97 -17.27
C LEU A 249 2.47 -6.83 -18.23
N ALA A 250 1.47 -7.02 -19.09
CA ALA A 250 1.01 -6.00 -20.03
C ALA A 250 0.03 -4.99 -19.39
N VAL A 251 -0.49 -5.27 -18.18
CA VAL A 251 -1.57 -4.49 -17.53
C VAL A 251 -1.08 -3.72 -16.30
N SER A 252 0.03 -4.12 -15.65
CA SER A 252 0.54 -3.50 -14.42
C SER A 252 1.87 -2.74 -14.63
N SER A 253 1.84 -1.63 -15.38
CA SER A 253 3.05 -0.87 -15.71
C SER A 253 3.67 -0.04 -14.56
N THR A 254 3.24 -0.18 -13.30
CA THR A 254 3.69 0.74 -12.24
C THR A 254 4.02 0.13 -10.88
N ASP A 255 3.98 -1.19 -10.70
CA ASP A 255 4.37 -1.75 -9.41
C ASP A 255 4.99 -3.15 -9.56
N SER A 256 6.27 -3.26 -9.19
CA SER A 256 7.08 -4.48 -9.15
C SER A 256 6.65 -5.49 -8.07
N SER A 257 5.43 -5.37 -7.53
CA SER A 257 4.79 -6.43 -6.76
C SER A 257 4.24 -7.45 -7.75
N GLY A 258 4.82 -8.65 -7.74
CA GLY A 258 4.64 -9.71 -8.74
C GLY A 258 3.19 -9.99 -9.16
N ASN A 259 3.09 -10.67 -10.29
CA ASN A 259 1.87 -11.02 -11.02
C ASN A 259 0.87 -11.86 -10.19
N CYS A 260 0.22 -11.20 -9.25
CA CYS A 260 -0.74 -11.78 -8.33
C CYS A 260 -2.12 -11.23 -8.63
N VAL A 261 -3.12 -12.11 -8.67
CA VAL A 261 -4.53 -11.74 -8.77
C VAL A 261 -5.15 -11.77 -7.36
N PRO A 262 -5.78 -10.67 -6.90
CA PRO A 262 -6.48 -10.64 -5.62
C PRO A 262 -7.59 -11.69 -5.55
N PHE A 263 -7.66 -12.44 -4.45
CA PHE A 263 -8.74 -13.37 -4.16
C PHE A 263 -9.48 -12.95 -2.89
N TRP A 264 -10.80 -12.85 -2.98
CA TRP A 264 -11.68 -12.44 -1.87
C TRP A 264 -12.64 -13.57 -1.53
N PRO A 265 -12.22 -14.58 -0.73
CA PRO A 265 -13.05 -15.72 -0.39
C PRO A 265 -14.29 -15.30 0.40
N HIS A 266 -15.38 -16.03 0.23
CA HIS A 266 -16.61 -15.84 1.00
C HIS A 266 -16.61 -16.71 2.26
N ASP A 267 -16.03 -17.91 2.20
CA ASP A 267 -15.95 -18.86 3.29
C ASP A 267 -14.48 -19.19 3.64
N THR A 268 -13.94 -18.39 4.54
CA THR A 268 -12.60 -18.61 5.10
C THR A 268 -12.55 -19.74 6.14
N LEU A 269 -13.70 -20.30 6.57
CA LEU A 269 -13.73 -21.41 7.52
C LEU A 269 -13.49 -22.74 6.80
N LYS A 270 -14.17 -22.96 5.67
CA LYS A 270 -13.92 -24.13 4.83
C LYS A 270 -12.62 -24.00 4.06
N ALA A 271 -12.35 -22.82 3.52
CA ALA A 271 -11.13 -22.46 2.82
C ALA A 271 -10.63 -23.50 1.78
N GLN A 272 -11.55 -24.04 0.98
CA GLN A 272 -11.25 -25.00 -0.07
C GLN A 272 -11.59 -24.42 -1.46
N MET A 273 -10.79 -24.80 -2.44
CA MET A 273 -11.04 -24.45 -3.84
C MET A 273 -10.71 -25.63 -4.77
N ILE A 274 -11.22 -25.53 -5.99
CA ILE A 274 -10.90 -26.40 -7.13
C ILE A 274 -10.40 -25.54 -8.28
N ALA A 275 -9.62 -26.14 -9.17
CA ALA A 275 -9.06 -25.49 -10.34
C ALA A 275 -9.22 -26.38 -11.58
N ARG A 276 -9.20 -25.76 -12.75
CA ARG A 276 -9.14 -26.42 -14.05
C ARG A 276 -8.40 -25.55 -15.05
N TYR A 277 -7.94 -26.13 -16.14
CA TYR A 277 -7.52 -25.31 -17.28
C TYR A 277 -8.74 -24.66 -17.92
N SER A 278 -8.62 -23.39 -18.30
CA SER A 278 -9.76 -22.68 -18.91
C SER A 278 -10.23 -23.40 -20.18
N GLY A 279 -11.55 -23.62 -20.25
CA GLY A 279 -12.20 -24.36 -21.33
C GLY A 279 -12.20 -25.90 -21.21
N ASP A 280 -11.50 -26.49 -20.23
CA ASP A 280 -11.56 -27.92 -19.97
C ASP A 280 -12.73 -28.24 -19.00
N GLU A 281 -13.35 -29.42 -19.14
CA GLU A 281 -14.39 -29.89 -18.20
C GLU A 281 -13.81 -30.55 -16.94
N GLU A 282 -12.60 -31.11 -17.05
CA GLU A 282 -11.92 -31.81 -15.98
C GLU A 282 -11.36 -30.85 -14.92
N GLU A 283 -11.70 -31.10 -13.66
CA GLU A 283 -11.32 -30.28 -12.51
C GLU A 283 -10.47 -31.05 -11.50
N THR A 284 -9.71 -30.32 -10.70
CA THR A 284 -8.91 -30.92 -9.62
C THR A 284 -9.82 -31.42 -8.50
N LYS A 285 -9.33 -32.35 -7.69
CA LYS A 285 -9.90 -32.57 -6.35
C LYS A 285 -9.81 -31.28 -5.51
N PRO A 286 -10.74 -31.04 -4.56
CA PRO A 286 -10.67 -29.89 -3.66
C PRO A 286 -9.36 -29.88 -2.86
N PHE A 287 -8.76 -28.70 -2.73
CA PHE A 287 -7.56 -28.47 -1.93
C PHE A 287 -7.72 -27.24 -1.04
N SER A 288 -7.00 -27.22 0.08
CA SER A 288 -7.02 -26.10 1.04
C SER A 288 -6.23 -24.91 0.48
N PHE A 289 -6.71 -23.70 0.71
CA PHE A 289 -5.98 -22.46 0.44
C PHE A 289 -5.58 -21.71 1.71
N ASN A 290 -5.67 -22.35 2.88
CA ASN A 290 -5.33 -21.75 4.17
C ASN A 290 -4.26 -22.54 4.95
N GLU A 291 -3.70 -23.58 4.33
CA GLU A 291 -2.66 -24.43 4.90
C GLU A 291 -1.44 -24.44 3.99
N VAL A 292 -0.23 -24.54 4.58
CA VAL A 292 1.00 -24.65 3.80
C VAL A 292 1.11 -26.05 3.22
N HIS A 293 1.12 -26.16 1.89
CA HIS A 293 1.32 -27.43 1.19
C HIS A 293 1.87 -27.23 -0.22
N SER A 294 2.44 -28.29 -0.77
CA SER A 294 2.79 -28.41 -2.18
C SER A 294 2.23 -29.73 -2.69
N THR A 295 1.20 -29.64 -3.54
CA THR A 295 0.40 -30.80 -3.94
C THR A 295 0.27 -30.85 -5.46
N LEU A 296 0.62 -32.00 -6.05
CA LEU A 296 0.33 -32.30 -7.44
C LEU A 296 -1.10 -32.85 -7.56
N LEU A 297 -1.99 -32.08 -8.17
CA LEU A 297 -3.39 -32.45 -8.40
C LEU A 297 -3.52 -33.09 -9.78
N SER A 298 -4.07 -34.30 -9.81
CA SER A 298 -4.36 -34.99 -11.06
C SER A 298 -5.53 -34.33 -11.78
N LEU A 299 -5.38 -34.10 -13.07
CA LEU A 299 -6.43 -33.70 -14.01
C LEU A 299 -6.43 -34.74 -15.13
N GLN A 300 -7.59 -35.27 -15.52
CA GLN A 300 -7.73 -36.20 -16.64
C GLN A 300 -7.66 -35.46 -18.00
N SER A 301 -6.80 -34.45 -18.10
CA SER A 301 -6.62 -33.63 -19.29
C SER A 301 -5.37 -34.06 -20.05
N LYS A 302 -5.31 -33.74 -21.35
CA LYS A 302 -4.08 -33.92 -22.16
C LYS A 302 -2.89 -33.09 -21.66
N LYS A 303 -3.13 -32.11 -20.79
CA LYS A 303 -2.13 -31.20 -20.22
C LYS A 303 -1.48 -31.77 -18.94
N GLY A 304 -1.91 -32.95 -18.47
CA GLY A 304 -1.40 -33.58 -17.26
C GLY A 304 -2.00 -32.94 -15.99
N GLY A 305 -1.30 -33.05 -14.87
CA GLY A 305 -1.74 -32.49 -13.58
C GLY A 305 -1.43 -31.00 -13.40
N LEU A 306 -1.86 -30.45 -12.27
CA LEU A 306 -1.62 -29.08 -11.84
C LEU A 306 -0.89 -29.10 -10.50
N MET A 307 0.29 -28.50 -10.43
CA MET A 307 1.00 -28.32 -9.17
C MET A 307 0.45 -27.08 -8.45
N VAL A 308 0.06 -27.25 -7.20
CA VAL A 308 -0.42 -26.16 -6.35
C VAL A 308 0.49 -26.00 -5.15
N ASN A 309 1.04 -24.81 -4.97
CA ASN A 309 1.84 -24.43 -3.82
C ASN A 309 1.13 -23.33 -3.04
N CYS A 310 0.76 -23.61 -1.79
CA CYS A 310 0.14 -22.66 -0.89
C CYS A 310 1.15 -22.25 0.18
N GLN A 311 1.44 -20.95 0.25
CA GLN A 311 2.33 -20.36 1.25
C GLN A 311 1.56 -19.37 2.11
N THR A 312 1.72 -19.47 3.43
CA THR A 312 1.07 -18.57 4.38
C THR A 312 2.13 -17.73 5.12
N ALA A 313 1.79 -16.48 5.38
CA ALA A 313 2.58 -15.53 6.14
C ALA A 313 1.64 -14.63 6.97
N ASP A 314 2.21 -13.85 7.89
CA ASP A 314 1.45 -13.00 8.81
C ASP A 314 0.53 -11.97 8.13
N SER A 315 0.84 -11.60 6.88
CA SER A 315 0.14 -10.57 6.11
C SER A 315 -0.38 -11.04 4.75
N SER A 316 -0.17 -12.30 4.38
CA SER A 316 -0.62 -12.80 3.08
C SER A 316 -0.68 -14.33 3.04
N VAL A 317 -1.52 -14.85 2.16
CA VAL A 317 -1.52 -16.22 1.67
C VAL A 317 -1.38 -16.18 0.15
N ILE A 318 -0.37 -16.85 -0.38
CA ILE A 318 -0.06 -16.90 -1.81
C ILE A 318 -0.28 -18.33 -2.30
N ILE A 319 -1.16 -18.47 -3.31
CA ILE A 319 -1.50 -19.75 -3.93
C ILE A 319 -0.95 -19.70 -5.36
N THR A 320 0.07 -20.51 -5.62
CA THR A 320 0.78 -20.56 -6.90
C THR A 320 0.42 -21.83 -7.65
N PHE A 321 0.06 -21.67 -8.92
CA PHE A 321 -0.27 -22.75 -9.85
C PHE A 321 0.85 -22.90 -10.89
N GLU A 322 1.31 -24.13 -11.08
CA GLU A 322 2.39 -24.46 -12.03
C GLU A 322 2.01 -25.69 -12.86
N ASP A 323 2.45 -25.70 -14.12
CA ASP A 323 2.29 -26.85 -15.00
C ASP A 323 3.01 -28.07 -14.41
N TYR A 324 2.46 -29.26 -14.66
CA TYR A 324 3.20 -30.49 -14.41
C TYR A 324 4.48 -30.55 -15.26
N ILE A 325 5.61 -30.80 -14.59
CA ILE A 325 6.89 -31.06 -15.24
C ILE A 325 7.24 -32.54 -15.03
N PRO A 326 7.68 -33.27 -16.09
CA PRO A 326 8.20 -34.62 -15.94
C PRO A 326 9.26 -34.70 -14.83
N GLY A 327 9.01 -35.53 -13.82
CA GLY A 327 9.82 -35.63 -12.60
C GLY A 327 9.15 -35.11 -11.33
N HIS A 328 8.06 -34.34 -11.42
CA HIS A 328 7.29 -33.88 -10.26
C HIS A 328 6.44 -34.98 -9.61
N ALA A 329 6.07 -36.01 -10.35
CA ALA A 329 5.35 -37.16 -9.81
C ALA A 329 6.35 -38.19 -9.28
N ALA A 330 6.17 -38.61 -8.02
CA ALA A 330 6.97 -39.68 -7.42
C ALA A 330 6.84 -41.02 -8.19
N ALA A 331 5.71 -41.23 -8.87
CA ALA A 331 5.47 -42.33 -9.78
C ALA A 331 4.61 -41.86 -10.97
N LEU A 332 4.98 -42.25 -12.19
CA LEU A 332 4.20 -42.03 -13.40
C LEU A 332 3.58 -43.35 -13.86
N LEU A 333 2.25 -43.41 -13.90
CA LEU A 333 1.51 -44.54 -14.47
C LEU A 333 1.01 -44.13 -15.85
N VAL A 334 1.62 -44.69 -16.90
CA VAL A 334 1.20 -44.47 -18.28
C VAL A 334 0.35 -45.64 -18.73
N ASN A 335 -0.92 -45.37 -19.05
CA ASN A 335 -1.80 -46.36 -19.66
C ASN A 335 -1.68 -46.27 -21.19
N ASN A 336 -0.97 -47.23 -21.80
CA ASN A 336 -0.80 -47.32 -23.26
C ASN A 336 -1.95 -48.04 -23.97
N LEU A 337 -3.06 -48.34 -23.28
CA LEU A 337 -4.21 -49.01 -23.89
C LEU A 337 -5.11 -47.97 -24.58
N GLU A 338 -5.49 -48.25 -25.83
CA GLU A 338 -6.22 -47.28 -26.67
C GLU A 338 -7.64 -46.97 -26.16
N ASN A 339 -8.31 -47.90 -25.46
CA ASN A 339 -9.71 -47.74 -25.03
C ASN A 339 -10.05 -48.50 -23.73
N LEU A 340 -9.07 -48.72 -22.84
CA LEU A 340 -9.32 -49.43 -21.58
C LEU A 340 -8.93 -48.56 -20.39
N ALA A 341 -9.90 -48.20 -19.56
CA ALA A 341 -9.63 -47.48 -18.31
C ALA A 341 -9.05 -48.46 -17.27
N ILE A 342 -7.90 -48.10 -16.67
CA ILE A 342 -7.31 -48.86 -15.56
C ILE A 342 -7.54 -48.06 -14.28
N SER A 343 -8.17 -48.69 -13.29
CA SER A 343 -8.38 -48.13 -11.95
C SER A 343 -7.38 -48.73 -10.96
N PHE A 344 -6.64 -47.86 -10.27
CA PHE A 344 -5.72 -48.23 -9.19
C PHE A 344 -6.28 -47.79 -7.83
N SER A 345 -6.11 -48.61 -6.81
CA SER A 345 -6.41 -48.26 -5.41
C SER A 345 -5.19 -48.53 -4.54
N GLN A 346 -4.84 -47.59 -3.68
CA GLN A 346 -3.87 -47.81 -2.60
C GLN A 346 -4.67 -48.10 -1.32
N GLY A 347 -4.45 -49.29 -0.75
CA GLY A 347 -5.16 -49.79 0.44
C GLY A 347 -4.70 -49.14 1.73
#